data_AF-A0A1M7N2C3-F1
#
_entry.id   AF-A0A1M7N2C3-F1
#
_cell.length_a   1.000
_cell.length_b   1.000
_cell.length_c   1.000
_cell.angle_alpha   90.00
_cell.angle_beta   90.00
_cell.angle_gamma   90.00
#
_symmetry.space_group_name_H-M   'P 1'
#
loop_
_entity.id
_entity.type
_entity.pdbx_description
1 polymer ?
#
loop_
_entity_poly.entity_id
_entity_poly.type
_entity_poly.pdbx_seq_one_letter_code
_entity_poly.pdbx_strand_id
1 'polypeptide(L)'
;MNDKKNILASNLSAEFKKLVLQLNKSNTNKDFQLKIHEPNLFWAINWKTERYLEECFCVRLFADNTKHSLIAEHQVKDVFDHINDPYFNYKEKTLEEFTLIIKEIIQKTEQAIVESLDKDLDKEM
;
A
#
# COMPACT_ATOMS: atom_id res chain seq x y z
N MET A 1 -0.24 15.60 -19.85
CA MET A 1 0.62 14.78 -18.95
C MET A 1 0.00 14.62 -17.57
N ASN A 2 -0.56 15.70 -16.98
CA ASN A 2 -1.32 15.64 -15.73
C ASN A 2 -2.55 14.72 -15.79
N ASP A 3 -3.29 14.70 -16.89
CA ASP A 3 -4.54 13.93 -16.95
C ASP A 3 -4.32 12.42 -16.83
N LYS A 4 -3.30 11.88 -17.49
CA LYS A 4 -2.94 10.45 -17.38
C LYS A 4 -2.52 10.07 -15.96
N LYS A 5 -1.75 10.95 -15.31
CA LYS A 5 -1.34 10.78 -13.91
C LYS A 5 -2.55 10.78 -12.98
N ASN A 6 -3.48 11.72 -13.18
CA ASN A 6 -4.70 11.83 -12.40
C ASN A 6 -5.65 10.63 -12.62
N ILE A 7 -5.75 10.15 -13.86
CA ILE A 7 -6.52 8.94 -14.19
C ILE A 7 -5.93 7.72 -13.48
N LEU A 8 -4.61 7.51 -13.58
CA LEU A 8 -3.92 6.42 -12.88
C LEU A 8 -4.13 6.51 -11.36
N ALA A 9 -3.94 7.71 -10.78
CA ALA A 9 -4.13 7.94 -9.35
C ALA A 9 -5.56 7.60 -8.91
N SER A 10 -6.57 8.10 -9.62
CA SER A 10 -7.98 7.83 -9.35
C SER A 10 -8.32 6.35 -9.45
N ASN A 11 -7.82 5.66 -10.48
CA ASN A 11 -8.03 4.22 -10.68
C ASN A 11 -7.40 3.40 -9.54
N LEU A 12 -6.14 3.68 -9.17
CA LEU A 12 -5.48 3.02 -8.04
C LEU A 12 -6.21 3.30 -6.73
N SER A 13 -6.59 4.55 -6.46
CA SER A 13 -7.38 4.92 -5.28
C SER A 13 -8.69 4.15 -5.19
N ALA A 14 -9.39 3.99 -6.32
CA ALA A 14 -10.65 3.23 -6.36
C ALA A 14 -10.43 1.75 -6.06
N GLU A 15 -9.38 1.13 -6.61
CA GLU A 15 -9.07 -0.27 -6.33
C GLU A 15 -8.59 -0.48 -4.89
N PHE A 16 -7.77 0.42 -4.32
CA PHE A 16 -7.39 0.34 -2.90
C PHE A 16 -8.59 0.48 -1.96
N LYS A 17 -9.56 1.36 -2.29
CA LYS A 17 -10.83 1.45 -1.54
C LYS A 17 -11.58 0.13 -1.56
N LYS A 18 -11.66 -0.54 -2.73
CA LYS A 18 -12.29 -1.87 -2.84
C LYS A 18 -11.54 -2.91 -2.00
N LEU A 19 -10.21 -2.93 -2.07
CA LEU A 19 -9.38 -3.82 -1.28
C LEU A 19 -9.64 -3.65 0.22
N VAL A 20 -9.63 -2.42 0.74
CA VAL A 20 -9.90 -2.18 2.17
C VAL A 20 -11.31 -2.59 2.58
N LEU A 21 -12.31 -2.37 1.72
CA LEU A 21 -13.67 -2.88 1.97
C LEU A 21 -13.72 -4.41 1.98
N GLN A 22 -12.90 -5.10 1.18
CA GLN A 22 -12.79 -6.57 1.20
C GLN A 22 -12.09 -7.05 2.46
N LEU A 23 -10.97 -6.43 2.83
CA LEU A 23 -10.24 -6.73 4.06
C LEU A 23 -11.12 -6.55 5.30
N ASN A 24 -11.88 -5.47 5.40
CA ASN A 24 -12.81 -5.25 6.53
C ASN A 24 -14.02 -6.20 6.55
N LYS A 25 -14.32 -6.87 5.44
CA LYS A 25 -15.34 -7.94 5.39
C LYS A 25 -14.76 -9.32 5.69
N SER A 26 -13.43 -9.46 5.65
CA SER A 26 -12.74 -10.70 5.97
C SER A 26 -12.72 -10.93 7.49
N ASN A 27 -12.50 -12.17 7.91
CA ASN A 27 -12.52 -12.56 9.33
C ASN A 27 -11.19 -12.29 10.06
N THR A 28 -10.49 -11.20 9.68
CA THR A 28 -9.14 -10.88 10.19
C THR A 28 -9.15 -10.22 11.56
N ASN A 29 -10.33 -9.87 12.12
CA ASN A 29 -10.48 -9.13 13.39
C ASN A 29 -9.69 -7.81 13.48
N LYS A 30 -9.19 -7.28 12.35
CA LYS A 30 -8.50 -6.00 12.26
C LYS A 30 -9.41 -4.94 11.64
N ASP A 31 -9.25 -3.69 12.06
CA ASP A 31 -9.92 -2.53 11.49
C ASP A 31 -8.97 -1.82 10.50
N PHE A 32 -9.16 -2.06 9.21
CA PHE A 32 -8.34 -1.47 8.15
C PHE A 32 -8.84 -0.09 7.75
N GLN A 33 -7.91 0.87 7.67
CA GLN A 33 -8.17 2.26 7.30
C GLN A 33 -7.24 2.71 6.18
N LEU A 34 -7.84 3.21 5.08
CA LEU A 34 -7.11 3.73 3.94
C LEU A 34 -6.87 5.23 4.08
N LYS A 35 -5.59 5.63 4.06
CA LYS A 35 -5.15 7.02 3.86
C LYS A 35 -4.70 7.19 2.42
N ILE A 36 -5.18 8.23 1.76
CA ILE A 36 -4.82 8.55 0.37
C ILE A 36 -4.33 9.99 0.30
N HIS A 37 -3.16 10.20 -0.30
CA HIS A 37 -2.64 11.50 -0.68
C HIS A 37 -2.36 11.50 -2.18
N GLU A 38 -3.42 11.62 -2.99
CA GLU A 38 -3.34 11.58 -4.46
C GLU A 38 -2.37 12.59 -5.08
N PRO A 39 -2.24 13.84 -4.58
CA PRO A 39 -1.25 14.80 -5.12
C PRO A 39 0.19 14.25 -5.05
N ASN A 40 0.47 13.46 -4.02
CA ASN A 40 1.75 12.84 -3.76
C ASN A 40 1.82 11.39 -4.25
N LEU A 41 0.76 10.88 -4.89
CA LEU A 41 0.62 9.50 -5.33
C LEU A 41 1.03 8.49 -4.26
N PHE A 42 0.47 8.70 -3.07
CA PHE A 42 0.75 7.92 -1.87
C PHE A 42 -0.55 7.31 -1.34
N TRP A 43 -0.49 6.02 -1.03
CA TRP A 43 -1.56 5.25 -0.41
C TRP A 43 -1.00 4.49 0.80
N ALA A 44 -1.69 4.52 1.93
CA ALA A 44 -1.34 3.74 3.11
C ALA A 44 -2.58 3.03 3.65
N ILE A 45 -2.50 1.71 3.77
CA ILE A 45 -3.52 0.88 4.41
C ILE A 45 -3.02 0.57 5.81
N ASN A 46 -3.67 1.16 6.81
CA ASN A 46 -3.30 1.07 8.21
C ASN A 46 -4.22 0.06 8.90
N TRP A 47 -3.73 -0.61 9.92
CA TRP A 47 -4.58 -1.37 10.84
C TRP A 47 -4.14 -1.12 12.26
N LYS A 48 -5.08 -1.26 13.21
CA LYS A 48 -4.75 -1.17 14.63
C LYS A 48 -4.01 -2.42 15.07
N THR A 49 -2.94 -2.20 15.82
CA THR A 49 -2.28 -3.22 16.64
C THR A 49 -2.16 -2.72 18.07
N GLU A 50 -2.03 -3.64 19.02
CA GLU A 50 -1.86 -3.28 20.43
C GLU A 50 -0.42 -2.82 20.72
N ARG A 51 0.54 -3.33 19.94
CA ARG A 51 1.97 -3.15 20.14
C ARG A 51 2.53 -1.87 19.51
N TYR A 52 2.01 -1.46 18.35
CA TYR A 52 2.64 -0.40 17.55
C TYR A 52 1.81 0.89 17.52
N LEU A 53 2.49 2.02 17.44
CA LEU A 53 1.86 3.33 17.29
C LEU A 53 1.18 3.47 15.92
N GLU A 54 1.79 2.92 14.87
CA GLU A 54 1.24 2.86 13.53
C GLU A 54 1.81 1.64 12.80
N GLU A 55 0.92 0.80 12.26
CA GLU A 55 1.30 -0.28 11.37
C GLU A 55 0.50 -0.16 10.08
N CYS A 56 1.21 -0.18 8.94
CA CYS A 56 0.58 0.03 7.66
C CYS A 56 1.36 -0.60 6.50
N PHE A 57 0.66 -0.85 5.41
CA PHE A 57 1.26 -1.14 4.13
C PHE A 57 1.13 0.09 3.22
N CYS A 58 2.26 0.62 2.77
CA CYS A 58 2.35 1.85 1.99
C CYS A 58 2.73 1.57 0.55
N VAL A 59 2.08 2.26 -0.38
CA VAL A 59 2.40 2.25 -1.81
C VAL A 59 2.64 3.67 -2.29
N ARG A 60 3.77 3.89 -2.97
CA ARG A 60 4.23 5.21 -3.41
C ARG A 60 4.66 5.17 -4.86
N LEU A 61 4.13 6.07 -5.68
CA LEU A 61 4.56 6.28 -7.07
C LEU A 61 5.27 7.62 -7.20
N PHE A 62 6.51 7.63 -7.69
CA PHE A 62 7.30 8.84 -7.88
C PHE A 62 7.89 8.91 -9.29
N ALA A 63 8.22 10.13 -9.72
CA ALA A 63 8.79 10.37 -11.04
C ALA A 63 10.31 10.18 -11.00
N ASP A 64 10.83 9.41 -11.95
CA ASP A 64 12.25 9.23 -12.25
C ASP A 64 12.51 9.79 -13.66
N ASN A 65 12.74 11.10 -13.75
CA ASN A 65 12.90 11.84 -15.01
C ASN A 65 11.67 11.71 -15.94
N THR A 66 11.81 10.98 -17.05
CA THR A 66 10.74 10.76 -18.05
C THR A 66 9.86 9.56 -17.73
N LYS A 67 10.22 8.77 -16.71
CA LYS A 67 9.53 7.56 -16.29
C LYS A 67 9.08 7.67 -14.83
N HIS A 68 8.43 6.63 -14.32
CA HIS A 68 7.94 6.55 -12.95
C HIS A 68 8.35 5.23 -12.31
N SER A 69 8.49 5.25 -10.99
CA SER A 69 8.75 4.06 -10.18
C SER A 69 7.74 3.98 -9.04
N LEU A 70 7.35 2.75 -8.71
CA LEU A 70 6.40 2.44 -7.65
C LEU A 70 7.05 1.51 -6.63
N ILE A 71 7.09 1.95 -5.38
CA ILE A 71 7.61 1.18 -4.24
C ILE A 71 6.45 0.87 -3.30
N ALA A 72 6.41 -0.37 -2.84
CA ALA A 72 5.50 -0.84 -1.80
C ALA A 72 6.30 -1.38 -0.62
N GLU A 73 5.93 -0.98 0.60
CA GLU A 73 6.63 -1.26 1.85
C GLU A 73 5.64 -1.57 2.96
N HIS A 74 5.99 -2.52 3.82
CA HIS A 74 5.37 -2.65 5.14
C HIS A 74 6.10 -1.72 6.10
N GLN A 75 5.35 -0.88 6.80
CA GLN A 75 5.88 0.10 7.73
C GLN A 75 5.29 -0.13 9.12
N VAL A 76 6.17 -0.30 10.10
CA VAL A 76 5.83 -0.43 11.50
C VAL A 76 6.52 0.69 12.25
N LYS A 77 5.76 1.42 13.06
CA LYS A 77 6.25 2.50 13.90
C LYS A 77 5.88 2.25 15.35
N ASP A 78 6.90 2.26 16.19
CA ASP A 78 6.79 2.20 17.65
C ASP A 78 7.45 3.45 18.28
N VAL A 79 7.37 3.56 19.60
CA VAL A 79 8.02 4.59 20.43
C VAL A 79 9.53 4.58 20.24
N PHE A 80 10.13 3.40 20.05
CA PHE A 80 11.58 3.23 19.99
C PHE A 80 12.12 3.00 18.58
N ASP A 81 11.37 2.33 17.71
CA ASP A 81 11.86 1.88 16.40
C ASP A 81 10.88 2.17 15.25
N HIS A 82 11.44 2.31 14.05
CA HIS A 82 10.70 2.38 12.79
C HIS A 82 11.26 1.30 11.86
N ILE A 83 10.41 0.35 11.46
CA ILE A 83 10.77 -0.71 10.50
C ILE A 83 10.09 -0.36 9.19
N ASN A 84 10.86 -0.34 8.10
CA ASN A 84 10.35 -0.21 6.74
C ASN A 84 10.90 -1.37 5.91
N ASP A 85 10.06 -2.37 5.67
CA ASP A 85 10.42 -3.55 4.91
C ASP A 85 9.90 -3.42 3.46
N PRO A 86 10.80 -3.29 2.46
CA PRO A 86 10.39 -3.24 1.07
C PRO A 86 9.78 -4.57 0.64
N TYR A 87 8.61 -4.50 -0.02
CA TYR A 87 7.87 -5.69 -0.44
C TYR A 87 7.93 -5.91 -1.95
N PHE A 88 7.58 -4.90 -2.76
CA PHE A 88 7.84 -4.93 -4.20
C PHE A 88 8.20 -3.55 -4.76
N ASN A 89 8.89 -3.57 -5.89
CA ASN A 89 9.35 -2.38 -6.57
C ASN A 89 9.22 -2.53 -8.09
N TYR A 90 8.49 -1.63 -8.72
CA TYR A 90 8.46 -1.47 -10.17
C TYR A 90 9.23 -0.23 -10.55
N LYS A 91 10.31 -0.39 -11.31
CA LYS A 91 11.14 0.74 -11.75
C LYS A 91 10.89 1.10 -13.20
N GLU A 92 11.09 2.37 -13.51
CA GLU A 92 11.25 2.86 -14.88
C GLU A 92 10.09 2.49 -15.84
N LYS A 93 8.85 2.65 -15.37
CA LYS A 93 7.63 2.41 -16.15
C LYS A 93 6.96 3.71 -16.59
N THR A 94 6.22 3.66 -17.69
CA THR A 94 5.29 4.71 -18.10
C THR A 94 3.99 4.63 -17.29
N LEU A 95 3.19 5.69 -17.35
CA LEU A 95 1.86 5.71 -16.71
C LEU A 95 0.90 4.70 -17.35
N GLU A 96 1.05 4.46 -18.65
CA GLU A 96 0.31 3.45 -19.40
C GLU A 96 0.67 2.04 -18.93
N GLU A 97 1.96 1.74 -18.78
CA GLU A 97 2.41 0.45 -18.25
C GLU A 97 1.88 0.22 -16.84
N PHE A 98 1.88 1.24 -15.98
CA PHE A 98 1.25 1.15 -14.66
C PHE A 98 -0.26 0.88 -14.72
N THR A 99 -0.96 1.52 -15.67
CA THR A 99 -2.40 1.31 -15.87
C THR A 99 -2.71 -0.15 -16.22
N LEU A 100 -1.85 -0.82 -16.98
CA LEU A 100 -2.02 -2.22 -17.36
C LEU A 100 -1.78 -3.20 -16.19
N ILE A 101 -1.00 -2.81 -15.18
CA ILE A 101 -0.63 -3.68 -14.05
C ILE A 101 -1.33 -3.29 -12.73
N ILE A 102 -2.36 -2.43 -12.75
CA ILE A 102 -3.11 -2.04 -11.54
C ILE A 102 -3.58 -3.27 -10.75
N LYS A 103 -4.16 -4.27 -11.45
CA LYS A 103 -4.64 -5.49 -10.79
C LYS A 103 -3.52 -6.26 -10.08
N GLU A 104 -2.33 -6.32 -10.70
CA GLU A 104 -1.16 -6.98 -10.10
C GLU A 104 -0.67 -6.22 -8.85
N ILE A 105 -0.65 -4.89 -8.89
CA ILE A 105 -0.30 -4.05 -7.74
C ILE A 105 -1.24 -4.33 -6.56
N ILE A 106 -2.55 -4.40 -6.82
CA ILE A 106 -3.57 -4.65 -5.80
C ILE A 106 -3.44 -6.06 -5.23
N GLN A 107 -3.27 -7.08 -6.08
CA GLN A 107 -3.07 -8.47 -5.65
C GLN A 107 -1.83 -8.63 -4.79
N LYS A 108 -0.70 -8.04 -5.19
CA LYS A 108 0.53 -8.09 -4.38
C LYS A 108 0.39 -7.33 -3.06
N THR A 109 -0.37 -6.23 -3.05
CA THR A 109 -0.64 -5.47 -1.82
C THR A 109 -1.52 -6.28 -0.86
N GLU A 110 -2.57 -6.92 -1.36
CA GLU A 110 -3.43 -7.81 -0.57
C GLU A 110 -2.62 -8.94 0.05
N GLN A 111 -1.82 -9.64 -0.77
CA GLN A 111 -0.94 -10.71 -0.31
C GLN A 111 0.00 -10.23 0.80
N ALA A 112 0.64 -9.07 0.61
CA ALA A 112 1.55 -8.51 1.59
C ALA A 112 0.87 -8.24 2.94
N ILE A 113 -0.34 -7.67 2.91
CA ILE A 113 -1.10 -7.38 4.12
C ILE A 113 -1.44 -8.69 4.83
N VAL A 114 -2.00 -9.68 4.12
CA VAL A 114 -2.35 -10.97 4.70
C VAL A 114 -1.12 -11.67 5.30
N GLU A 115 0.01 -11.69 4.58
CA GLU A 115 1.27 -12.24 5.09
C GLU A 115 1.77 -11.50 6.34
N SER A 116 1.56 -10.19 6.42
CA SER A 116 1.97 -9.38 7.57
C SER A 116 1.09 -9.64 8.79
N LEU A 117 -0.21 -9.90 8.59
CA LEU A 117 -1.11 -10.34 9.67
C LEU A 117 -0.75 -11.74 10.18
N ASP A 118 -0.46 -12.66 9.27
CA ASP A 118 -0.12 -14.05 9.64
C ASP A 118 1.21 -14.13 10.42
N LYS A 119 2.14 -13.21 10.12
CA LYS A 119 3.38 -13.04 10.88
C LYS A 119 3.18 -12.49 12.29
N ASP A 120 1.94 -12.13 12.66
CA ASP A 120 1.46 -11.64 13.97
C ASP A 120 2.62 -11.43 14.95
N LEU A 121 3.24 -10.25 14.86
CA LEU A 121 4.28 -9.81 15.80
C LEU A 121 3.71 -9.68 17.24
N ASP A 122 2.39 -9.82 17.38
CA ASP A 122 1.65 -9.92 18.64
C ASP A 122 1.78 -11.33 19.29
N LYS A 123 2.19 -12.37 18.56
CA LYS A 123 2.28 -13.78 19.03
C LYS A 123 3.62 -14.19 19.63
N GLU A 124 4.65 -13.36 19.59
CA GLU A 124 5.96 -13.67 20.21
C GLU A 124 5.97 -13.49 21.75
N MET A 125 4.90 -13.92 22.44
CA MET A 125 4.85 -14.12 23.88
C MET A 125 4.49 -15.57 24.23
#